data_AF-A0A1J3EWU7-F1
#
_entry.id   AF-A0A1J3EWU7-F1
#
_cell.length_a   1.000
_cell.length_b   1.000
_cell.length_c   1.000
_cell.angle_alpha   90.00
_cell.angle_beta   90.00
_cell.angle_gamma   90.00
#
_symmetry.space_group_name_H-M   'P 1'
#
loop_
_entity.id
_entity.type
_entity.pdbx_description
1 polymer ?
#
loop_
_entity_poly.entity_id
_entity_poly.type
_entity_poly.pdbx_seq_one_letter_code
_entity_poly.pdbx_strand_id
1 'polypeptide(L)'
;MSLRSSQSTAEKITEDHPVTYKTAQSSVTCIYQAHITGFWRNVRVLWSKNLMNHSLTVMVSSVQGDMSYCCKIDLKPWHFWNKRGYKSLEVEGNNVDVYWDFRSAKFNNNGPEPSSDFYVALVSEEEV
;
A
#
# COMPACT_ATOMS: atom_id res chain seq x y z
N MET A 1 -61.43 42.56 2.72
CA MET A 1 -60.63 41.37 3.09
C MET A 1 -59.83 40.99 1.85
N SER A 2 -58.53 41.30 1.82
CA SER A 2 -57.41 40.35 2.08
C SER A 2 -57.22 39.37 0.91
N LEU A 3 -56.05 39.15 0.31
CA LEU A 3 -54.66 39.41 0.71
C LEU A 3 -53.76 39.49 -0.54
N ARG A 4 -52.62 40.19 -0.36
CA ARG A 4 -51.49 40.29 -1.29
C ARG A 4 -50.70 38.97 -1.36
N SER A 5 -50.12 38.74 -2.55
CA SER A 5 -48.75 38.29 -2.85
C SER A 5 -48.13 37.13 -2.05
N SER A 6 -47.63 36.11 -2.75
CA SER A 6 -46.17 35.94 -2.97
C SER A 6 -45.86 34.67 -3.78
N GLN A 7 -45.03 34.83 -4.81
CA GLN A 7 -44.23 33.72 -5.35
C GLN A 7 -43.27 33.26 -4.26
N SER A 8 -43.30 31.98 -3.92
CA SER A 8 -42.27 31.34 -3.10
C SER A 8 -41.36 30.54 -4.04
N THR A 9 -40.17 31.06 -4.26
CA THR A 9 -39.03 30.35 -4.82
C THR A 9 -38.67 29.20 -3.87
N ALA A 10 -38.72 27.97 -4.38
CA ALA A 10 -38.17 26.82 -3.69
C ALA A 10 -36.64 26.96 -3.65
N GLU A 11 -36.12 27.46 -2.53
CA GLU A 11 -34.70 27.47 -2.24
C GLU A 11 -34.25 26.02 -2.00
N LYS A 12 -33.46 25.51 -2.96
CA LYS A 12 -32.71 24.26 -2.82
C LYS A 12 -31.65 24.47 -1.75
N ILE A 13 -31.98 24.10 -0.51
CA ILE A 13 -31.00 23.99 0.58
C ILE A 13 -30.05 22.85 0.20
N THR A 14 -28.92 23.23 -0.39
CA THR A 14 -27.78 22.34 -0.52
C THR A 14 -27.13 22.35 0.85
N GLU A 15 -27.40 21.33 1.66
CA GLU A 15 -26.55 21.05 2.82
C GLU A 15 -25.14 20.78 2.30
N ASP A 16 -24.26 21.76 2.47
CA ASP A 16 -22.83 21.64 2.27
C ASP A 16 -22.26 20.78 3.41
N HIS A 17 -22.63 19.50 3.40
CA HIS A 17 -21.81 18.50 4.05
C HIS A 17 -20.52 18.43 3.25
N PRO A 18 -19.33 18.56 3.87
CA PRO A 18 -18.11 18.17 3.18
C PRO A 18 -18.28 16.68 2.86
N VAL A 19 -18.63 16.39 1.60
CA VAL A 19 -18.55 15.04 1.06
C VAL A 19 -17.07 14.72 1.14
N THR A 20 -16.69 14.12 2.25
CA THR A 20 -15.39 13.50 2.38
C THR A 20 -15.48 12.38 1.37
N TYR A 21 -15.00 12.61 0.15
CA TYR A 21 -14.84 11.58 -0.86
C TYR A 21 -13.94 10.54 -0.21
N LYS A 22 -14.55 9.51 0.40
CA LYS A 22 -13.81 8.37 0.92
C LYS A 22 -13.08 7.82 -0.28
N THR A 23 -11.78 8.08 -0.34
CA THR A 23 -10.93 7.60 -1.42
C THR A 23 -11.02 6.09 -1.36
N ALA A 24 -11.55 5.46 -2.42
CA ALA A 24 -11.65 4.01 -2.47
C ALA A 24 -10.23 3.43 -2.31
N GLN A 25 -10.02 2.72 -1.20
CA GLN A 25 -8.74 2.08 -0.87
C GLN A 25 -9.00 0.58 -0.66
N SER A 26 -8.20 -0.25 -1.31
CA SER A 26 -8.19 -1.70 -1.08
C SER A 26 -6.79 -2.15 -0.70
N SER A 27 -6.70 -3.18 0.14
CA SER A 27 -5.44 -3.77 0.54
C SER A 27 -5.53 -5.28 0.68
N VAL A 28 -4.40 -5.94 0.48
CA VAL A 28 -4.19 -7.36 0.76
C VAL A 28 -2.93 -7.48 1.61
N THR A 29 -3.04 -8.23 2.70
CA THR A 29 -1.90 -8.52 3.58
C THR A 29 -1.60 -10.00 3.56
N CYS A 30 -0.37 -10.34 3.22
CA CYS A 30 0.19 -11.68 3.37
C CYS A 30 1.17 -11.67 4.53
N ILE A 31 1.17 -12.72 5.35
CA ILE A 31 2.11 -12.89 6.45
C ILE A 31 2.84 -14.21 6.22
N TYR A 32 4.16 -14.13 6.21
CA TYR A 32 5.07 -15.25 6.05
C TYR A 32 5.96 -15.34 7.29
N GLN A 33 6.55 -16.51 7.49
CA GLN A 33 7.62 -16.68 8.46
C GLN A 33 8.86 -17.12 7.70
N ALA A 34 9.97 -16.40 7.90
CA ALA A 34 11.23 -16.64 7.21
C ALA A 34 12.40 -16.56 8.21
N HIS A 35 13.51 -17.20 7.86
CA HIS A 35 14.75 -17.10 8.61
C HIS A 35 15.55 -15.92 8.06
N ILE A 36 15.72 -14.87 8.87
CA ILE A 36 16.36 -13.61 8.48
C ILE A 36 17.33 -13.24 9.59
N THR A 37 18.57 -12.88 9.21
CA THR A 37 19.62 -12.44 10.14
C THR A 37 19.81 -13.39 11.34
N GLY A 38 19.75 -14.71 11.11
CA GLY A 38 19.94 -15.73 12.15
C GLY A 38 18.71 -16.04 13.03
N PHE A 39 17.53 -15.46 12.74
CA PHE A 39 16.33 -15.69 13.54
C PHE A 39 15.09 -15.93 12.68
N TRP A 40 14.13 -16.67 13.23
CA TRP A 40 12.78 -16.68 12.69
C TRP A 40 12.14 -15.30 12.88
N ARG A 41 11.56 -14.78 11.80
CA ARG A 41 10.93 -13.45 11.73
C ARG A 41 9.60 -13.55 10.99
N ASN A 42 8.64 -12.73 11.40
CA ASN A 42 7.40 -12.52 10.66
C ASN A 42 7.67 -11.51 9.55
N VAL A 43 7.39 -11.89 8.31
CA VAL A 43 7.46 -11.01 7.14
C VAL A 43 6.04 -10.71 6.69
N ARG A 44 5.58 -9.48 6.90
CA ARG A 44 4.27 -9.02 6.45
C ARG A 44 4.42 -8.22 5.16
N VAL A 45 3.80 -8.73 4.10
CA VAL A 45 3.73 -8.11 2.78
C VAL A 45 2.34 -7.51 2.61
N LEU A 46 2.26 -6.19 2.50
CA LEU A 46 1.02 -5.43 2.36
C LEU A 46 0.99 -4.77 0.98
N TRP A 47 0.08 -5.23 0.14
CA TRP A 47 -0.30 -4.57 -1.10
C TRP A 47 -1.43 -3.59 -0.83
N SER A 48 -1.33 -2.38 -1.37
CA SER A 48 -2.38 -1.36 -1.21
C SER A 48 -2.62 -0.63 -2.53
N LYS A 49 -3.88 -0.33 -2.82
CA LYS A 49 -4.32 0.43 -3.99
C LYS A 49 -5.25 1.54 -3.53
N ASN A 50 -5.01 2.74 -4.05
CA ASN A 50 -5.94 3.87 -3.97
C ASN A 50 -6.20 4.40 -5.39
N LEU A 51 -6.92 5.52 -5.51
CA LEU A 51 -7.21 6.14 -6.81
C LEU A 51 -5.97 6.60 -7.58
N MET A 52 -4.85 6.87 -6.88
CA MET A 52 -3.65 7.47 -7.44
C MET A 52 -2.54 6.46 -7.74
N ASN A 53 -2.39 5.39 -6.94
CA ASN A 53 -1.29 4.45 -7.07
C ASN A 53 -1.56 3.07 -6.43
N HIS A 54 -0.66 2.13 -6.77
CA HIS A 54 -0.42 0.94 -5.97
C HIS A 54 0.79 1.17 -5.07
N SER A 55 0.89 0.43 -3.97
CA SER A 55 2.08 0.40 -3.14
C SER A 55 2.28 -0.99 -2.55
N LEU A 56 3.55 -1.31 -2.31
CA LEU A 56 3.99 -2.48 -1.58
C LEU A 56 4.64 -2.00 -0.28
N THR A 57 4.23 -2.59 0.84
CA THR A 57 4.91 -2.42 2.13
C THR A 57 5.40 -3.78 2.61
N VAL A 58 6.70 -3.88 2.87
CA VAL A 58 7.33 -5.06 3.47
C VAL A 58 7.69 -4.71 4.91
N MET A 59 7.18 -5.48 5.86
CA MET A 59 7.49 -5.35 7.28
C MET A 59 8.17 -6.63 7.76
N VAL A 60 9.31 -6.49 8.43
CA VAL A 60 10.01 -7.57 9.12
C VAL A 60 9.88 -7.33 10.61
N SER A 61 9.34 -8.28 11.36
CA SER A 61 9.23 -8.19 12.81
C SER A 61 9.75 -9.45 13.50
N SER A 62 10.09 -9.32 14.77
CA SER A 62 10.25 -10.48 15.62
C SER A 62 8.96 -11.31 15.65
N VAL A 63 9.06 -12.58 16.06
CA VAL A 63 7.89 -13.45 16.21
C VAL A 63 6.97 -12.94 17.33
N GLN A 64 7.56 -12.32 18.37
CA GLN A 64 6.85 -11.75 19.51
C GLN A 64 6.22 -10.37 19.21
N GLY A 65 6.67 -9.70 18.14
CA GLY A 65 6.12 -8.41 17.69
C GLY A 65 6.61 -7.18 18.47
N ASP A 66 7.65 -7.32 19.28
CA ASP A 66 8.28 -6.23 20.04
C ASP A 66 9.14 -5.29 19.17
N MET A 67 9.66 -5.78 18.04
CA MET A 67 10.48 -5.03 17.10
C MET A 67 9.95 -5.18 15.68
N SER A 68 9.88 -4.08 14.92
CA SER A 68 9.44 -4.09 13.52
C SER A 68 10.18 -3.08 12.67
N TYR A 69 10.50 -3.49 11.44
CA TYR A 69 11.23 -2.73 10.43
C TYR A 69 10.39 -2.70 9.15
N CYS A 70 10.35 -1.57 8.46
CA CYS A 70 9.41 -1.36 7.37
C CYS A 70 10.05 -0.69 6.14
N CYS A 71 9.79 -1.25 4.96
CA CYS A 71 10.09 -0.68 3.66
C CYS A 71 8.78 -0.47 2.89
N LYS A 72 8.48 0.77 2.50
CA LYS A 72 7.36 1.08 1.59
C LYS A 72 7.88 1.50 0.21
N ILE A 73 7.25 0.96 -0.82
CA ILE A 73 7.53 1.19 -2.24
C ILE A 73 6.24 1.69 -2.89
N ASP A 74 6.22 2.95 -3.33
CA ASP A 74 5.09 3.52 -4.07
C ASP A 74 5.25 3.30 -5.57
N LEU A 75 4.27 2.63 -6.18
CA LEU A 75 4.21 2.35 -7.63
C LEU A 75 3.43 3.46 -8.32
N LYS A 76 4.15 4.55 -8.61
CA LYS A 76 3.58 5.73 -9.24
C LYS A 76 3.20 5.46 -10.72
N PRO A 77 2.08 6.03 -11.21
CA PRO A 77 1.58 5.76 -12.56
C PRO A 77 2.39 6.42 -13.68
N TRP A 78 3.25 7.40 -13.39
CA TRP A 78 4.07 8.09 -14.41
C TRP A 78 5.42 7.40 -14.68
N HIS A 79 6.01 7.70 -15.84
CA HIS A 79 7.14 7.01 -16.49
C HIS A 79 8.17 6.35 -15.54
N PHE A 80 8.02 5.02 -15.39
CA PHE A 80 9.00 4.02 -14.95
C PHE A 80 9.61 4.13 -13.54
N TRP A 81 9.32 5.15 -12.76
CA TRP A 81 9.96 5.30 -11.45
C TRP A 81 9.59 4.16 -10.48
N ASN A 82 10.60 3.60 -9.82
CA ASN A 82 10.51 2.60 -8.75
C ASN A 82 9.79 1.30 -9.12
N LYS A 83 9.55 1.02 -10.42
CA LYS A 83 9.02 -0.28 -10.83
C LYS A 83 10.05 -1.41 -10.66
N ARG A 84 11.35 -1.12 -10.62
CA ARG A 84 12.39 -2.09 -10.24
C ARG A 84 13.37 -1.38 -9.32
N GLY A 85 13.92 -2.10 -8.36
CA GLY A 85 14.96 -1.57 -7.49
C GLY A 85 15.24 -2.48 -6.32
N TYR A 86 15.96 -1.90 -5.36
CA TYR A 86 16.14 -2.49 -4.05
C TYR A 86 16.15 -1.39 -2.97
N LYS A 87 15.89 -1.79 -1.74
CA LYS A 87 15.99 -0.94 -0.56
C LYS A 87 16.49 -1.75 0.62
N SER A 88 17.54 -1.25 1.24
CA SER A 88 18.12 -1.82 2.45
C SER A 88 17.31 -1.42 3.68
N LEU A 89 17.15 -2.36 4.60
CA LEU A 89 16.58 -2.23 5.93
C LEU A 89 17.62 -2.70 6.93
N GLU A 90 17.85 -1.90 7.98
CA GLU A 90 18.66 -2.36 9.10
C GLU A 90 17.75 -3.06 10.12
N VAL A 91 17.91 -4.37 10.27
CA VAL A 91 17.20 -5.24 11.19
C VAL A 91 18.18 -5.64 12.29
N GLU A 92 18.03 -5.05 13.48
CA GLU A 92 18.91 -5.29 14.64
C GLU A 92 20.42 -5.16 14.31
N GLY A 93 20.79 -4.16 13.52
CA GLY A 93 22.17 -3.92 13.11
C GLY A 93 22.66 -4.74 11.91
N ASN A 94 21.82 -5.63 11.37
CA ASN A 94 22.12 -6.41 10.18
C ASN A 94 21.40 -5.84 8.95
N ASN A 95 22.05 -5.90 7.78
CA ASN A 95 21.43 -5.42 6.55
C ASN A 95 20.51 -6.50 5.94
N VAL A 96 19.29 -6.10 5.60
CA VAL A 96 18.32 -6.89 4.84
C VAL A 96 17.91 -6.10 3.61
N ASP A 97 18.19 -6.61 2.43
CA ASP A 97 17.89 -5.95 1.17
C ASP A 97 16.56 -6.46 0.61
N VAL A 98 15.61 -5.55 0.40
CA VAL A 98 14.35 -5.86 -0.29
C VAL A 98 14.52 -5.52 -1.76
N TYR A 99 14.49 -6.53 -2.64
CA TYR A 99 14.52 -6.36 -4.09
C TYR A 99 13.13 -6.49 -4.69
N TRP A 100 12.87 -5.77 -5.78
CA TRP A 100 11.60 -5.90 -6.50
C TRP A 100 11.74 -5.60 -8.00
N ASP A 101 10.87 -6.24 -8.79
CA ASP A 101 10.58 -5.85 -10.18
C ASP A 101 9.09 -6.02 -10.49
N PHE A 102 8.48 -4.91 -10.88
CA PHE A 102 7.08 -4.70 -11.25
C PHE A 102 6.95 -4.11 -12.66
N ARG A 103 8.03 -4.08 -13.45
CA ARG A 103 8.00 -3.49 -14.80
C ARG A 103 6.98 -4.18 -15.70
N SER A 104 6.83 -5.50 -15.54
CA SER A 104 5.90 -6.34 -16.29
C SER A 104 4.66 -6.77 -15.48
N ALA A 105 4.53 -6.31 -14.24
CA ALA A 105 3.49 -6.78 -13.32
C ALA A 105 2.08 -6.52 -13.87
N LYS A 106 1.25 -7.56 -13.83
CA LYS A 106 -0.16 -7.48 -14.22
C LYS A 106 -1.03 -7.32 -12.99
N PHE A 107 -1.82 -6.25 -12.94
CA PHE A 107 -2.77 -6.00 -11.85
C PHE A 107 -4.19 -6.29 -12.31
N ASN A 108 -5.00 -6.92 -11.45
CA ASN A 108 -6.44 -7.00 -11.70
C ASN A 108 -7.07 -5.61 -11.48
N ASN A 109 -8.10 -5.25 -12.24
CA ASN A 109 -8.78 -3.96 -12.12
C ASN A 109 -9.29 -3.69 -10.69
N ASN A 110 -9.64 -4.74 -9.94
CA ASN A 110 -10.26 -4.59 -8.61
C ASN A 110 -9.31 -4.92 -7.45
N GLY A 111 -8.13 -5.49 -7.71
CA GLY A 111 -7.20 -5.97 -6.69
C GLY A 111 -6.00 -5.04 -6.46
N PRO A 112 -5.43 -4.97 -5.25
CA PRO A 112 -4.23 -4.21 -4.96
C PRO A 112 -2.93 -4.97 -5.22
N GLU A 113 -2.99 -6.31 -5.27
CA GLU A 113 -1.83 -7.16 -5.54
C GLU A 113 -1.73 -7.50 -7.04
N PRO A 114 -0.50 -7.64 -7.56
CA PRO A 114 -0.28 -8.14 -8.92
C PRO A 114 -0.61 -9.63 -9.01
N SER A 115 -1.19 -10.06 -10.12
CA SER A 115 -1.56 -11.46 -10.39
C SER A 115 -0.45 -12.27 -11.02
N SER A 116 0.51 -11.63 -11.70
CA SER A 116 1.61 -12.30 -12.41
C SER A 116 2.70 -11.30 -12.84
N ASP A 117 3.81 -11.84 -13.34
CA ASP A 117 4.93 -11.11 -13.97
C ASP A 117 5.63 -10.10 -13.05
N PHE A 118 5.79 -10.47 -11.77
CA PHE A 118 6.49 -9.68 -10.77
C PHE A 118 7.35 -10.55 -9.86
N TYR A 119 8.30 -9.93 -9.14
CA TYR A 119 8.93 -10.54 -7.97
C TYR A 119 9.17 -9.53 -6.85
N VAL A 120 9.23 -10.06 -5.63
CA VAL A 120 9.74 -9.41 -4.42
C VAL A 120 10.64 -10.43 -3.74
N ALA A 121 11.84 -10.04 -3.33
CA ALA A 121 12.78 -10.90 -2.62
C ALA A 121 13.37 -10.16 -1.41
N LEU A 122 13.57 -10.87 -0.30
CA LEU A 122 14.27 -10.34 0.87
C LEU A 122 15.59 -11.09 0.96
N VAL A 123 16.71 -10.39 0.84
CA VAL A 123 18.04 -10.99 0.88
C VAL A 123 18.71 -10.60 2.18
N SER A 124 19.20 -11.59 2.93
CA SER A 124 19.95 -11.41 4.16
C SER A 124 21.09 -12.41 4.19
N GLU A 125 22.34 -11.93 4.16
CA GLU A 125 23.54 -12.77 4.10
C GLU A 125 23.50 -13.74 2.89
N GLU A 126 23.34 -15.04 3.12
CA GLU A 126 23.26 -16.09 2.09
C GLU A 126 21.80 -16.58 1.82
N GLU A 127 20.81 -16.01 2.52
CA GLU A 127 19.39 -16.40 2.44
C GLU A 127 18.57 -15.44 1.56
N VAL A 128 17.58 -15.98 0.84
CA VAL A 128 16.67 -15.26 -0.10
C VAL A 128 15.20 -15.62 0.12
#